data_AF-A0A674JQD7-F1
#
_entry.id   AF-A0A674JQD7-F1
#
_cell.length_a   1.000
_cell.length_b   1.000
_cell.length_c   1.000
_cell.angle_alpha   90.00
_cell.angle_beta   90.00
_cell.angle_gamma   90.00
#
_symmetry.space_group_name_H-M   'P 1'
#
loop_
_entity.id
_entity.type
_entity.pdbx_description
1 polymer ?
#
loop_
_entity_poly.entity_id
_entity_poly.type
_entity_poly.pdbx_seq_one_letter_code
_entity_poly.pdbx_strand_id
1 'polypeptide(L)'
;GVLGSVASGQLSVEQSPEWRGVSEGQNGTVTCTYSSSIRSLHWYRQAPGERPLFLLMLHGKGSETQEPNFTADHDPGQKRSSLHIRGCQLGDTARYLCAVETQ
;
A
#
# COMPACT_ATOMS: atom_id res chain seq x y z
N GLY A 1 -15.46 -0.98 -11.16
CA GLY A 1 -14.48 -0.32 -12.03
C GLY A 1 -13.20 -0.22 -11.25
N VAL A 2 -12.05 -0.42 -11.89
CA VAL A 2 -10.74 -0.26 -11.23
C VAL A 2 -10.18 1.05 -11.74
N LEU A 3 -10.02 2.08 -10.90
CA LEU A 3 -9.41 3.34 -11.34
C LEU A 3 -8.47 3.94 -10.31
N GLY A 4 -7.18 3.72 -10.57
CA GLY A 4 -6.04 4.39 -9.94
C GLY A 4 -4.73 3.91 -10.56
N SER A 5 -4.56 4.07 -11.87
CA SER A 5 -3.32 3.72 -12.58
C SER A 5 -2.42 4.95 -12.68
N VAL A 6 -1.27 4.92 -12.01
CA VAL A 6 -0.16 5.81 -12.34
C VAL A 6 0.68 5.08 -13.39
N ALA A 7 0.42 5.37 -14.66
CA ALA A 7 1.16 4.78 -15.78
C ALA A 7 2.26 5.73 -16.23
N SER A 8 3.52 5.34 -16.04
CA SER A 8 4.64 5.86 -16.83
C SER A 8 5.18 4.67 -17.63
N GLY A 9 5.07 4.75 -18.96
CA GLY A 9 5.47 3.74 -19.96
C GLY A 9 5.65 2.29 -19.46
N GLN A 10 4.64 1.43 -19.66
CA GLN A 10 4.63 -0.03 -19.37
C GLN A 10 4.48 -0.48 -17.91
N LEU A 11 4.58 0.41 -16.91
CA LEU A 11 4.24 0.08 -15.53
C LEU A 11 2.77 0.39 -15.23
N SER A 12 2.00 -0.59 -14.77
CA SER A 12 0.70 -0.37 -14.11
C SER A 12 0.79 -0.76 -12.64
N VAL A 13 0.17 0.05 -11.80
CA VAL A 13 -0.03 -0.20 -10.39
C VAL A 13 -1.52 -0.07 -10.11
N GLU A 14 -2.10 -1.04 -9.42
CA GLU A 14 -3.51 -1.09 -9.05
C GLU A 14 -3.65 -1.28 -7.55
N GLN A 15 -4.53 -0.50 -6.92
CA GLN A 15 -4.77 -0.56 -5.49
C GLN A 15 -6.23 -0.90 -5.18
N SER A 16 -6.45 -1.73 -4.15
CA SER A 16 -7.79 -2.10 -3.70
C SER A 16 -7.83 -2.28 -2.17
N PRO A 17 -8.96 -2.06 -1.49
CA PRO A 17 -10.19 -1.43 -1.99
C PRO A 17 -10.03 0.09 -2.20
N GLU A 18 -10.82 0.66 -3.12
CA GLU A 18 -10.73 2.09 -3.49
C GLU A 18 -11.22 3.02 -2.37
N TRP A 19 -12.29 2.60 -1.68
CA TRP A 19 -12.86 3.24 -0.51
C TRP A 19 -13.40 2.14 0.40
N ARG A 20 -12.93 2.09 1.64
CA ARG A 20 -13.53 1.22 2.65
C ARG A 20 -13.53 1.96 3.96
N GLY A 21 -14.75 2.30 4.42
CA GLY A 21 -14.93 2.64 5.82
C GLY A 21 -14.64 1.40 6.65
N VAL A 22 -13.62 1.46 7.49
CA VAL A 22 -13.34 0.44 8.49
C VAL A 22 -13.78 1.01 9.83
N SER A 23 -14.62 0.27 10.56
CA SER A 23 -15.05 0.70 11.90
C SER A 23 -13.84 0.80 12.83
N GLU A 24 -13.90 1.72 13.79
CA GLU A 24 -12.85 1.86 14.79
C GLU A 24 -12.60 0.53 15.52
N GLY A 25 -11.32 0.22 15.75
CA GLY A 25 -10.87 -1.04 16.36
C GLY A 25 -10.87 -2.25 15.43
N GLN A 26 -11.36 -2.14 14.19
CA GLN A 26 -11.27 -3.22 13.20
C GLN A 26 -9.96 -3.15 12.40
N ASN A 27 -9.57 -4.27 11.77
CA ASN A 27 -8.40 -4.31 10.91
C ASN A 27 -8.73 -3.89 9.48
N GLY A 28 -7.88 -3.07 8.89
CA GLY A 28 -7.92 -2.69 7.48
C GLY A 28 -6.85 -3.43 6.67
N THR A 29 -7.14 -3.67 5.39
CA THR A 29 -6.15 -4.17 4.42
C THR A 29 -6.27 -3.39 3.12
N VAL A 30 -5.13 -2.95 2.60
CA VAL A 30 -4.98 -2.32 1.28
C VAL A 30 -4.01 -3.16 0.47
N THR A 31 -4.41 -3.62 -0.70
CA THR A 31 -3.60 -4.43 -1.61
C THR A 31 -3.13 -3.58 -2.78
N CYS A 32 -1.87 -3.76 -3.17
CA CYS A 32 -1.19 -3.18 -4.31
C CYS A 32 -0.74 -4.29 -5.26
N THR A 33 -1.13 -4.23 -6.52
CA THR A 33 -0.67 -5.15 -7.58
C THR A 33 0.02 -4.36 -8.67
N TYR A 34 1.04 -4.95 -9.30
CA TYR A 34 1.85 -4.28 -10.32
C TYR A 34 2.16 -5.18 -11.53
N SER A 35 2.49 -4.59 -12.67
CA SER A 35 2.68 -5.35 -13.93
C SER A 35 4.10 -5.86 -14.17
N SER A 36 5.12 -5.22 -13.61
CA SER A 36 6.53 -5.41 -14.00
C SER A 36 7.40 -5.97 -12.88
N SER A 37 8.63 -6.37 -13.21
CA SER A 37 9.65 -6.66 -12.19
C SER A 37 10.07 -5.35 -11.51
N ILE A 38 10.18 -5.38 -10.19
CA ILE A 38 10.49 -4.20 -9.38
C ILE A 38 11.72 -4.47 -8.52
N ARG A 39 12.44 -3.41 -8.17
CA ARG A 39 13.55 -3.40 -7.21
C ARG A 39 13.05 -3.23 -5.78
N SER A 40 12.03 -2.39 -5.60
CA SER A 40 11.45 -2.10 -4.29
C SER A 40 10.00 -1.64 -4.40
N LEU A 41 9.23 -1.87 -3.33
CA LEU A 41 7.87 -1.39 -3.14
C LEU A 41 7.80 -0.54 -1.87
N HIS A 42 7.11 0.59 -1.97
CA HIS A 42 6.99 1.58 -0.91
C HIS A 42 5.53 1.79 -0.58
N TRP A 43 5.23 1.90 0.71
CA TRP A 43 3.91 2.29 1.20
C TRP A 43 3.95 3.69 1.79
N TYR A 44 2.91 4.46 1.51
CA TYR A 44 2.72 5.81 1.99
C TYR A 44 1.33 5.98 2.58
N ARG A 45 1.22 6.91 3.53
CA ARG A 45 -0.03 7.41 4.06
C ARG A 45 -0.20 8.87 3.67
N GLN A 46 -1.39 9.26 3.24
CA GLN A 46 -1.73 10.64 2.90
C GLN A 46 -3.02 11.03 3.60
N ALA A 47 -2.92 11.87 4.64
CA ALA A 47 -4.09 12.48 5.25
C ALA A 47 -4.71 13.53 4.31
N PRO A 48 -6.01 13.86 4.45
CA PRO A 48 -6.65 14.88 3.63
C PRO A 48 -5.91 16.23 3.70
N GLY A 49 -5.52 16.77 2.55
CA GLY A 49 -4.80 18.05 2.46
C GLY A 49 -3.28 17.95 2.73
N GLU A 50 -2.76 16.77 3.05
CA GLU A 50 -1.34 16.57 3.34
C GLU A 50 -0.60 15.91 2.17
N ARG A 51 0.73 16.02 2.18
CA ARG A 51 1.61 15.29 1.28
C ARG A 51 1.73 13.81 1.70
N PRO A 52 2.02 12.89 0.77
CA PRO A 52 2.30 11.49 1.14
C PRO A 52 3.48 11.40 2.12
N LEU A 53 3.27 10.69 3.23
CA LEU A 53 4.28 10.35 4.23
C LEU A 53 4.67 8.90 4.07
N PHE A 54 5.98 8.65 4.05
CA PHE A 54 6.54 7.30 3.94
C PHE A 54 6.18 6.47 5.18
N LEU A 55 5.74 5.23 4.97
CA LEU A 55 5.47 4.26 6.03
C LEU A 55 6.58 3.22 6.12
N LEU A 56 6.78 2.47 5.03
CA LEU A 56 7.70 1.32 4.98
C LEU A 56 8.07 0.96 3.53
N MET A 57 9.09 0.12 3.38
CA MET A 57 9.65 -0.33 2.10
C MET A 57 9.94 -1.83 2.14
N LEU A 58 9.69 -2.53 1.03
CA LEU A 58 10.03 -3.94 0.84
C LEU A 58 10.84 -4.11 -0.46
N HIS A 59 11.92 -4.90 -0.40
CA HIS A 59 12.80 -5.14 -1.58
C HIS A 59 12.52 -6.48 -2.27
N GLY A 60 11.96 -7.44 -1.55
CA GLY A 60 11.75 -8.80 -2.02
C GLY A 60 10.68 -9.49 -1.21
N LYS A 61 10.55 -10.81 -1.39
CA LYS A 61 9.53 -11.59 -0.69
C LYS A 61 9.72 -11.49 0.82
N GLY A 62 8.68 -11.12 1.55
CA GLY A 62 8.75 -11.00 3.00
C GLY A 62 7.63 -10.16 3.58
N SER A 63 7.81 -9.77 4.84
CA SER A 63 6.93 -8.84 5.52
C SER A 63 7.76 -7.86 6.34
N GLU A 64 7.30 -6.62 6.41
CA GLU A 64 7.87 -5.60 7.29
C GLU A 64 6.79 -4.95 8.15
N THR A 65 7.16 -4.59 9.38
CA THR A 65 6.26 -3.95 10.34
C THR A 65 6.81 -2.61 10.77
N GLN A 66 6.00 -1.57 10.61
CA GLN A 66 6.21 -0.26 11.20
C GLN A 66 5.28 -0.12 12.40
N GLU A 67 5.88 -0.04 13.59
CA GLU A 67 5.16 0.08 14.85
C GLU A 67 4.33 1.37 14.92
N PRO A 68 3.14 1.34 15.55
CA PRO A 68 2.54 0.18 16.24
C PRO A 68 1.54 -0.67 15.43
N ASN A 69 1.06 -0.19 14.28
CA ASN A 69 -0.15 -0.77 13.64
C ASN A 69 -0.02 -1.13 12.16
N PHE A 70 1.11 -0.86 11.51
CA PHE A 70 1.27 -1.10 10.07
C PHE A 70 2.17 -2.31 9.81
N THR A 71 1.62 -3.34 9.17
CA THR A 71 2.41 -4.47 8.66
C THR A 71 2.16 -4.59 7.18
N ALA A 72 3.20 -4.73 6.37
CA ALA A 72 3.06 -5.03 4.96
C ALA A 72 3.70 -6.36 4.60
N ASP A 73 3.07 -7.10 3.70
CA ASP A 73 3.63 -8.27 3.03
C ASP A 73 3.94 -7.96 1.57
N HIS A 74 4.91 -8.68 1.01
CA HIS A 74 5.26 -8.60 -0.40
C HIS A 74 5.50 -9.99 -0.99
N ASP A 75 4.84 -10.26 -2.12
CA ASP A 75 5.06 -11.43 -2.95
C ASP A 75 5.39 -11.00 -4.39
N PRO A 76 6.69 -10.93 -4.74
CA PRO A 76 7.13 -10.66 -6.10
C PRO A 76 6.63 -11.66 -7.14
N GLY A 77 6.41 -12.92 -6.75
CA GLY A 77 5.92 -13.96 -7.65
C GLY A 77 4.47 -13.72 -8.07
N GLN A 78 3.67 -13.11 -7.21
CA GLN A 78 2.30 -12.68 -7.50
C GLN A 78 2.21 -11.21 -7.93
N LYS A 79 3.35 -10.51 -8.01
CA LYS A 79 3.43 -9.06 -8.24
C LYS A 79 2.48 -8.27 -7.35
N ARG A 80 2.49 -8.60 -6.05
CA ARG A 80 1.53 -8.09 -5.07
C ARG A 80 2.20 -7.69 -3.76
N SER A 81 1.64 -6.69 -3.11
CA SER A 81 1.88 -6.36 -1.70
C SER A 81 0.56 -6.04 -1.02
N SER A 82 0.43 -6.36 0.26
CA SER A 82 -0.69 -5.86 1.07
C SER A 82 -0.17 -5.11 2.28
N LEU A 83 -0.83 -4.01 2.62
CA LEU A 83 -0.65 -3.25 3.84
C LEU A 83 -1.83 -3.56 4.77
N HIS A 84 -1.50 -4.07 5.95
CA HIS A 84 -2.40 -4.36 7.05
C HIS A 84 -2.31 -3.27 8.10
N ILE A 85 -3.46 -2.74 8.48
CA ILE A 85 -3.63 -1.72 9.52
C ILE A 85 -4.38 -2.38 10.66
N ARG A 86 -3.73 -2.58 11.80
CA ARG A 86 -4.33 -3.25 12.97
C ARG A 86 -5.05 -2.24 13.85
N GLY A 87 -6.26 -2.59 14.28
CA GLY A 87 -7.02 -1.77 15.22
C GLY A 87 -7.19 -0.32 14.75
N CYS A 88 -7.70 -0.13 13.53
CA CYS A 88 -7.85 1.18 12.89
C CYS A 88 -8.49 2.20 13.85
N GLN A 89 -7.83 3.34 14.02
CA GLN A 89 -8.33 4.46 14.81
C GLN A 89 -8.80 5.60 13.91
N LEU A 90 -9.53 6.57 14.46
CA LEU A 90 -9.92 7.77 13.71
C LEU A 90 -8.69 8.47 13.09
N GLY A 91 -7.59 8.47 13.83
CA GLY A 91 -6.30 9.00 13.39
C GLY A 91 -5.64 8.23 12.25
N ASP A 92 -6.13 7.05 11.85
CA ASP A 92 -5.63 6.28 10.69
C ASP A 92 -6.40 6.59 9.40
N THR A 93 -7.41 7.46 9.46
CA THR A 93 -8.20 7.87 8.30
C THR A 93 -7.34 8.64 7.31
N ALA A 94 -6.97 7.96 6.22
CA ALA A 94 -6.06 8.49 5.20
C ALA A 94 -6.19 7.68 3.91
N ARG A 95 -5.62 8.22 2.83
CA ARG A 95 -5.37 7.46 1.60
C ARG A 95 -4.04 6.72 1.74
N TYR A 96 -4.04 5.42 1.50
CA TYR A 96 -2.83 4.60 1.54
C TYR A 96 -2.37 4.31 0.12
N LEU A 97 -1.17 4.77 -0.22
CA LEU A 97 -0.63 4.75 -1.57
C LEU A 97 0.55 3.78 -1.63
N CYS A 98 0.66 3.03 -2.72
CA CYS A 98 1.87 2.27 -3.01
C CYS A 98 2.62 2.88 -4.20
N ALA A 99 3.94 2.80 -4.17
CA ALA A 99 4.81 3.13 -5.28
C ALA A 99 5.82 2.02 -5.48
N VAL A 100 6.17 1.73 -6.72
CA VAL A 100 7.19 0.72 -7.05
C VAL A 100 8.33 1.36 -7.81
N GLU A 101 9.54 0.91 -7.50
CA GLU A 101 10.75 1.22 -8.24
C GLU A 101 11.04 0.07 -9.19
N THR A 102 11.06 0.31 -10.49
CA THR A 102 11.38 -0.74 -11.48
C THR A 102 12.88 -1.04 -11.49
N GLN A 103 13.24 -2.24 -11.94
CA GLN A 103 14.63 -2.60 -12.21
C GLN A 103 15.16 -1.90 -13.46
#